data_AF-A0A9W6VJV7-F1
#
_entry.id   AF-A0A9W6VJV7-F1
#
_cell.length_a   1.000
_cell.length_b   1.000
_cell.length_c   1.000
_cell.angle_alpha   90.00
_cell.angle_beta   90.00
_cell.angle_gamma   90.00
#
_symmetry.space_group_name_H-M   'P 1'
#
loop_
_entity.id
_entity.type
_entity.pdbx_description
1 polymer ?
#
loop_
_entity_poly.entity_id
_entity_poly.type
_entity_poly.pdbx_seq_one_letter_code
_entity_poly.pdbx_strand_id
1 'polypeptide(L)'
;MTALLAGEIDAVTTDGVILAGYVAQNPELLRLTGQPFTTERYGIGLRKGDPASQSALGNAIQRMIDSGAWQDSVRRNIGPSGYPLPEPPTVTER
;
A
#
# COMPACT_ATOMS: atom_id res chain seq x y z
N MET A 1 -11.99 -6.69 11.22
CA MET A 1 -13.18 -6.86 10.36
C MET A 1 -14.33 -7.58 11.06
N THR A 2 -14.09 -8.65 11.83
CA THR A 2 -15.15 -9.35 12.58
C THR A 2 -16.04 -8.42 13.40
N ALA A 3 -15.46 -7.54 14.24
CA ALA A 3 -16.21 -6.58 15.03
C ALA A 3 -17.08 -5.63 14.19
N LEU A 4 -16.56 -5.15 13.05
CA LEU A 4 -17.33 -4.28 12.13
C LEU A 4 -18.48 -5.04 11.47
N LEU A 5 -18.24 -6.28 11.02
CA LEU A 5 -19.27 -7.13 10.40
C LEU A 5 -20.33 -7.61 11.42
N ALA A 6 -19.95 -7.75 12.69
CA ALA A 6 -20.85 -8.07 13.79
C ALA A 6 -21.62 -6.85 14.34
N GLY A 7 -21.30 -5.63 13.86
CA GLY A 7 -21.93 -4.39 14.33
C GLY A 7 -21.46 -3.92 15.71
N GLU A 8 -20.32 -4.41 16.21
CA GLU A 8 -19.74 -4.00 17.49
C GLU A 8 -18.99 -2.65 17.40
N ILE A 9 -18.57 -2.26 16.20
CA ILE A 9 -17.96 -0.96 15.89
C ILE A 9 -18.58 -0.38 14.63
N ASP A 10 -18.64 0.95 14.53
CA ASP A 10 -19.28 1.63 13.40
C ASP A 10 -18.35 1.80 12.18
N ALA A 11 -17.03 1.86 12.41
CA ALA A 11 -16.06 2.13 11.36
C ALA A 11 -14.65 1.61 11.71
N VAL A 12 -13.85 1.39 10.67
CA VAL A 12 -12.41 1.16 10.76
C VAL A 12 -11.71 2.22 9.92
N THR A 13 -10.66 2.83 10.47
CA THR A 13 -9.80 3.76 9.74
C THR A 13 -8.36 3.25 9.72
N THR A 14 -7.77 3.29 8.55
CA THR A 14 -6.37 2.98 8.24
C THR A 14 -6.14 3.37 6.78
N ASP A 15 -5.04 2.91 6.21
CA ASP A 15 -4.60 3.22 4.86
C ASP A 15 -5.63 2.77 3.83
N GLY A 16 -5.92 3.64 2.87
CA GLY A 16 -7.01 3.43 1.90
C GLY A 16 -6.85 2.13 1.09
N VAL A 17 -5.61 1.74 0.77
CA VAL A 17 -5.32 0.49 0.04
C VAL A 17 -5.67 -0.75 0.86
N ILE A 18 -5.44 -0.74 2.18
CA ILE A 18 -5.81 -1.83 3.08
C ILE A 18 -7.34 -1.92 3.17
N LEU A 19 -8.00 -0.77 3.35
CA LEU A 19 -9.46 -0.71 3.40
C LEU A 19 -10.11 -1.19 2.09
N ALA A 20 -9.55 -0.82 0.94
CA ALA A 20 -10.02 -1.29 -0.36
C ALA A 20 -9.90 -2.82 -0.50
N GLY A 21 -8.84 -3.41 0.03
CA GLY A 21 -8.69 -4.86 0.10
C GLY A 21 -9.79 -5.54 0.91
N TYR A 22 -10.22 -4.95 2.03
CA TYR A 22 -11.35 -5.47 2.81
C TYR A 22 -12.69 -5.34 2.07
N VAL A 23 -12.92 -4.20 1.42
CA VAL A 23 -14.12 -3.97 0.60
C VAL A 23 -14.20 -4.98 -0.54
N ALA A 24 -13.09 -5.22 -1.25
CA ALA A 24 -13.04 -6.17 -2.36
C ALA A 24 -13.39 -7.61 -1.95
N GLN A 25 -13.11 -8.01 -0.71
CA GLN A 25 -13.47 -9.32 -0.17
C GLN A 25 -14.95 -9.43 0.23
N ASN A 26 -15.61 -8.31 0.55
CA ASN A 26 -17.00 -8.29 1.03
C ASN A 26 -17.78 -7.08 0.43
N PRO A 27 -17.90 -6.98 -0.91
CA PRO A 27 -18.38 -5.76 -1.57
C PRO A 27 -19.85 -5.41 -1.28
N GLU A 28 -20.67 -6.41 -0.94
CA GLU A 28 -22.09 -6.23 -0.57
C GLU A 28 -22.27 -5.73 0.89
N LEU A 29 -21.25 -5.92 1.73
CA LEU A 29 -21.32 -5.63 3.17
C LEU A 29 -20.52 -4.38 3.56
N LEU A 30 -19.51 -4.02 2.77
CA LEU A 30 -18.56 -2.97 3.11
C LEU A 30 -18.45 -1.93 2.00
N ARG A 31 -18.17 -0.70 2.41
CA ARG A 31 -17.84 0.39 1.49
C ARG A 31 -16.76 1.28 2.08
N LEU A 32 -15.91 1.82 1.21
CA LEU A 32 -14.99 2.89 1.58
C LEU A 32 -15.77 4.23 1.55
N THR A 33 -15.60 5.07 2.57
CA THR A 33 -16.33 6.34 2.70
C THR A 33 -15.40 7.46 3.14
N GLY A 34 -15.82 8.71 2.90
CA GLY A 34 -15.05 9.89 3.28
C GLY A 34 -13.94 10.24 2.30
N GLN A 35 -13.10 11.18 2.72
CA GLN A 35 -11.90 11.61 1.99
C GLN A 35 -10.64 11.09 2.71
N PRO A 36 -9.50 10.94 2.01
CA PRO A 36 -8.24 10.62 2.65
C PRO A 36 -7.90 11.62 3.76
N PHE A 37 -7.51 11.11 4.93
CA PHE A 37 -7.05 11.96 6.04
C PHE A 37 -5.58 12.37 5.89
N THR A 38 -4.75 11.46 5.38
CA THR A 38 -3.30 11.62 5.23
C THR A 38 -2.81 10.94 3.94
N THR A 39 -1.57 11.24 3.55
CA THR A 39 -0.84 10.51 2.51
C THR A 39 0.27 9.70 3.14
N GLU A 40 0.12 8.38 3.13
CA GLU A 40 1.09 7.45 3.67
C GLU A 40 2.16 7.09 2.63
N ARG A 41 3.44 7.31 2.97
CA ARG A 41 4.58 6.93 2.13
C ARG A 41 5.26 5.71 2.76
N TYR A 42 5.05 4.54 2.16
CA TYR A 42 5.64 3.31 2.67
C TYR A 42 7.14 3.26 2.41
N GLY A 43 7.88 2.85 3.44
CA GLY A 43 9.31 2.62 3.38
C GLY A 43 9.66 1.22 3.88
N ILE A 44 10.88 0.78 3.58
CA ILE A 44 11.42 -0.48 4.08
C ILE A 44 12.37 -0.14 5.24
N GLY A 45 12.05 -0.65 6.43
CA GLY A 45 12.84 -0.41 7.63
C GLY A 45 14.22 -1.08 7.54
N LEU A 46 15.27 -0.33 7.85
CA LEU A 46 16.66 -0.81 7.90
C LEU A 46 17.29 -0.52 9.27
N ARG A 47 18.38 -1.23 9.58
CA ARG A 47 19.19 -0.91 10.77
C ARG A 47 19.74 0.51 10.64
N LYS A 48 19.59 1.30 11.71
CA LYS A 48 20.14 2.66 11.77
C LYS A 48 21.66 2.63 11.61
N GLY A 49 22.19 3.48 10.72
CA GLY A 49 23.62 3.59 10.46
C GLY A 49 24.19 2.52 9.51
N ASP A 50 23.35 1.92 8.66
CA ASP A 50 23.76 0.93 7.66
C ASP A 50 23.65 1.49 6.22
N PRO A 51 24.66 2.27 5.76
CA PRO A 51 24.65 2.85 4.42
C PRO A 51 24.79 1.80 3.32
N ALA A 52 25.40 0.65 3.61
CA ALA A 52 25.56 -0.43 2.65
C ALA A 52 24.21 -1.05 2.30
N SER A 53 23.39 -1.37 3.31
CA SER A 53 22.03 -1.86 3.10
C SER A 53 21.12 -0.80 2.46
N GLN A 54 21.26 0.47 2.85
CA GLN A 54 20.50 1.57 2.26
C GLN A 54 20.77 1.69 0.74
N SER A 55 22.05 1.69 0.34
CA SER A 55 22.45 1.76 -1.07
C SER A 55 22.02 0.50 -1.85
N ALA A 56 22.24 -0.69 -1.28
CA ALA A 56 21.84 -1.94 -1.92
C ALA A 56 20.33 -2.00 -2.17
N LEU A 57 19.53 -1.54 -1.21
CA LEU A 57 18.08 -1.52 -1.31
C LEU A 57 17.58 -0.45 -2.28
N GLY A 58 18.13 0.76 -2.23
CA GLY A 58 17.80 1.83 -3.19
C GLY A 58 18.06 1.38 -4.63
N ASN A 59 19.19 0.71 -4.88
CA ASN A 59 19.52 0.12 -6.18
C ASN A 59 18.54 -1.00 -6.59
N ALA A 60 18.09 -1.83 -5.65
CA ALA A 60 17.13 -2.89 -5.93
C ALA A 60 15.74 -2.33 -6.30
N ILE A 61 15.27 -1.33 -5.55
CA ILE A 61 13.99 -0.65 -5.84
C ILE A 61 14.07 0.05 -7.19
N GLN A 62 15.17 0.75 -7.49
CA GLN A 62 15.36 1.40 -8.78
C GLN A 62 15.29 0.39 -9.93
N ARG A 63 15.96 -0.76 -9.81
CA ARG A 63 15.86 -1.84 -10.83
C ARG A 63 14.44 -2.36 -11.00
N MET A 64 13.67 -2.50 -9.92
CA MET A 64 12.26 -2.93 -10.00
C MET A 64 11.39 -1.90 -10.72
N ILE A 65 11.65 -0.61 -10.53
CA ILE A 65 10.95 0.47 -11.23
C ILE A 65 11.34 0.46 -12.71
N ASP A 66 12.64 0.48 -13.03
CA ASP A 66 13.15 0.57 -14.39
C ASP A 66 12.73 -0.61 -15.28
N SER A 67 12.63 -1.80 -14.68
CA SER A 67 12.19 -3.01 -15.38
C SER A 67 10.68 -3.14 -15.53
N GLY A 68 9.89 -2.25 -14.91
CA GLY A 68 8.42 -2.35 -14.84
C GLY A 68 7.90 -3.37 -13.81
N ALA A 69 8.77 -4.16 -13.18
CA ALA A 69 8.40 -5.17 -12.20
C ALA A 69 7.62 -4.61 -11.00
N TRP A 70 7.91 -3.36 -10.61
CA TRP A 70 7.15 -2.66 -9.57
C TRP A 70 5.68 -2.45 -10.00
N GLN A 71 5.46 -1.92 -11.20
CA GLN A 71 4.11 -1.63 -11.69
C GLN A 71 3.30 -2.91 -11.90
N ASP A 72 3.95 -3.96 -12.39
CA ASP A 72 3.34 -5.28 -12.50
C ASP A 72 2.93 -5.84 -11.13
N SER A 73 3.79 -5.68 -10.12
CA SER A 73 3.48 -6.09 -8.74
C SER A 73 2.27 -5.34 -8.19
N VAL A 74 2.24 -4.01 -8.34
CA VAL A 74 1.11 -3.17 -7.90
C VAL A 74 -0.18 -3.58 -8.58
N ARG A 75 -0.16 -3.78 -9.90
CA ARG A 75 -1.34 -4.19 -10.68
C ARG A 75 -1.85 -5.57 -10.26
N ARG A 76 -0.95 -6.53 -10.06
CA ARG A 76 -1.34 -7.89 -9.64
C ARG A 76 -1.97 -7.93 -8.25
N ASN A 77 -1.43 -7.16 -7.30
CA ASN A 77 -1.83 -7.26 -5.90
C ASN A 77 -2.93 -6.26 -5.48
N ILE A 78 -2.92 -5.05 -6.04
CA ILE A 78 -3.88 -3.99 -5.68
C ILE A 78 -4.97 -3.84 -6.75
N GLY A 79 -4.65 -4.10 -8.02
CA GLY A 79 -5.59 -3.96 -9.14
C GLY A 79 -6.94 -4.66 -8.93
N PRO A 80 -7.00 -5.91 -8.42
CA PRO A 80 -8.27 -6.59 -8.16
C PRO A 80 -9.19 -5.89 -7.15
N SER A 81 -8.66 -5.01 -6.30
CA SER A 81 -9.46 -4.24 -5.34
C SER A 81 -10.22 -3.06 -5.94
N GLY A 82 -9.90 -2.69 -7.19
CA GLY A 82 -10.44 -1.47 -7.81
C GLY A 82 -9.88 -0.16 -7.21
N TYR A 83 -8.93 -0.23 -6.28
CA TYR A 83 -8.27 0.95 -5.72
C TYR A 83 -7.41 1.66 -6.77
N PRO A 84 -7.38 3.00 -6.81
CA PRO A 84 -6.51 3.74 -7.72
C PRO A 84 -5.05 3.31 -7.56
N LEU A 85 -4.43 2.89 -8.67
CA LEU A 85 -3.04 2.45 -8.64
C LEU A 85 -2.11 3.67 -8.67
N PRO A 86 -1.11 3.73 -7.77
CA PRO A 86 -0.13 4.81 -7.79
C PRO A 86 0.83 4.65 -8.97
N GLU A 87 1.39 5.78 -9.40
CA GLU A 87 2.55 5.80 -10.29
C GLU A 87 3.80 5.27 -9.57
N PRO A 88 4.81 4.75 -10.32
CA PRO A 88 6.06 4.33 -9.72
C PRO A 88 6.69 5.42 -8.84
N PRO A 89 7.18 5.06 -7.62
CA PRO A 89 7.74 6.03 -6.70
C PRO A 89 9.14 6.46 -7.15
N THR A 90 9.64 7.54 -6.57
CA THR A 90 11.05 7.92 -6.65
C THR A 90 11.83 7.33 -5.47
N VAL A 91 13.05 6.85 -5.71
CA VAL A 91 13.97 6.47 -4.62
C VAL A 91 14.57 7.75 -4.03
N THR A 92 14.20 8.09 -2.81
CA THR A 92 14.59 9.35 -2.14
C THR A 92 15.79 9.22 -1.21
N GLU A 93 16.04 8.03 -0.67
CA GLU A 93 17.11 7.77 0.29
C GLU A 93 18.32 7.15 -0.43
N ARG A 94 19.44 7.88 -0.47
CA ARG A 94 20.71 7.44 -1.05
C ARG A 94 21.86 7.62 -0.08
#